data_AF-A0A810QAN2-F1
#
_entry.id   AF-A0A810QAN2-F1
#
_cell.length_a   1.000
_cell.length_b   1.000
_cell.length_c   1.000
_cell.angle_alpha   90.00
_cell.angle_beta   90.00
_cell.angle_gamma   90.00
#
_symmetry.space_group_name_H-M   'P 1'
#
loop_
_entity.id
_entity.type
_entity.pdbx_description
1 polymer ?
#
loop_
_entity_poly.entity_id
_entity_poly.type
_entity_poly.pdbx_seq_one_letter_code
_entity_poly.pdbx_strand_id
1 'polypeptide(L)'
;MENIIIKAQHNCVSDRRTYGGRFIPIVHEYVLLLRKETPLVIPFLMTYRVNSDIRDMPGATWRDIIADILEDCNGRAPLEEIYRRVEGHKRAQSQQWWKEKVRQTLQINPRTFEKADRGIWCLVKHA
;
A
#
# COMPACT_ATOMS: atom_id res chain seq x y z
N MET A 1 9.73 -16.21 18.46
CA MET A 1 10.58 -17.12 19.27
C MET A 1 9.72 -18.35 19.52
N GLU A 2 10.11 -19.52 19.01
CA GLU A 2 9.18 -20.66 18.92
C GLU A 2 9.23 -21.51 20.19
N ASN A 3 10.42 -21.83 20.70
CA ASN A 3 10.59 -22.55 21.98
C ASN A 3 11.96 -22.28 22.64
N ILE A 4 12.01 -22.45 23.96
CA ILE A 4 13.25 -22.49 24.74
C ILE A 4 13.32 -23.85 25.44
N ILE A 5 14.40 -24.60 25.19
CA ILE A 5 14.66 -25.86 25.86
C ILE A 5 15.79 -25.64 26.86
N ILE A 6 15.56 -26.03 28.12
CA ILE A 6 16.55 -25.95 29.20
C ILE A 6 17.02 -27.37 29.50
N LYS A 7 18.32 -27.61 29.38
CA LYS A 7 18.94 -28.91 29.64
C LYS A 7 19.87 -28.81 30.84
N ALA A 8 19.68 -29.65 31.86
CA ALA A 8 20.63 -29.76 32.95
C ALA A 8 21.96 -30.36 32.45
N GLN A 9 23.08 -29.81 32.89
CA GLN A 9 24.42 -30.30 32.61
C GLN A 9 24.87 -31.27 33.70
N HIS A 10 25.54 -32.36 33.30
CA HIS A 10 26.05 -33.39 34.18
C HIS A 10 27.48 -33.79 33.79
N ASN A 11 28.32 -34.14 34.77
CA ASN A 11 29.70 -34.61 34.58
C ASN A 11 30.62 -33.59 33.88
N CYS A 12 30.51 -32.32 34.24
CA CYS A 12 31.31 -31.25 33.67
C CYS A 12 32.71 -31.22 34.29
N VAL A 13 33.70 -30.74 33.52
CA VAL A 13 35.07 -30.55 34.02
C VAL A 13 35.11 -29.54 35.19
N SER A 14 34.21 -28.56 35.17
CA SER A 14 34.01 -27.59 36.25
C SER A 14 33.53 -28.21 37.56
N ASP A 15 32.86 -29.36 37.52
CA ASP A 15 32.32 -30.04 38.71
C ASP A 15 33.45 -30.48 39.67
N ARG A 16 34.67 -30.63 39.14
CA ARG A 16 35.87 -30.99 39.92
C ARG A 16 36.57 -29.79 40.54
N ARG A 17 36.10 -28.56 40.32
CA ARG A 17 36.74 -27.32 40.78
C ARG A 17 35.92 -26.68 41.89
N THR A 18 36.58 -26.27 42.97
CA THR A 18 35.95 -25.47 44.04
C THR A 18 36.28 -24.00 43.82
N TYR A 19 35.25 -23.16 43.69
CA TYR A 19 35.39 -21.72 43.51
C TYR A 19 35.15 -21.01 44.85
N GLY A 20 36.00 -20.06 45.21
CA GLY A 20 35.86 -19.29 46.45
C GLY A 20 34.77 -18.22 46.37
N GLY A 21 34.25 -17.80 47.53
CA GLY A 21 33.22 -16.76 47.63
C GLY A 21 31.80 -17.24 47.30
N ARG A 22 30.88 -16.31 47.04
CA ARG A 22 29.46 -16.62 46.73
C ARG A 22 29.26 -16.86 45.23
N PHE A 23 29.83 -17.94 44.72
CA PHE A 23 29.74 -18.34 43.31
C PHE A 23 28.43 -19.10 43.03
N ILE A 24 27.75 -18.76 41.93
CA ILE A 24 26.55 -19.46 41.45
C ILE A 24 26.92 -20.20 40.16
N PRO A 25 26.99 -21.54 40.16
CA PRO A 25 27.36 -22.30 38.97
C PRO A 25 26.22 -22.29 37.95
N ILE A 26 26.58 -22.14 36.67
CA ILE A 26 25.67 -22.41 35.55
C ILE A 26 25.66 -23.93 35.35
N VAL A 27 24.54 -24.55 35.65
CA VAL A 27 24.35 -26.02 35.60
C VAL A 27 23.38 -26.45 34.51
N HIS A 28 23.08 -25.56 33.58
CA HIS A 28 22.14 -25.81 32.50
C HIS A 28 22.55 -25.12 31.22
N GLU A 29 22.25 -25.75 30.09
CA GLU A 29 22.38 -25.20 28.75
C GLU A 29 21.00 -24.79 28.23
N TYR A 30 20.98 -23.68 27.49
CA TYR A 30 19.80 -23.22 26.76
C TYR A 30 19.94 -23.57 25.29
N VAL A 31 18.93 -24.23 24.73
CA VAL A 31 18.77 -24.38 23.28
C VAL A 31 17.59 -23.51 22.84
N LEU A 32 17.91 -22.49 22.05
CA LEU A 32 16.92 -21.60 21.47
C LEU A 32 16.46 -22.17 20.13
N LEU A 33 15.20 -22.61 20.04
CA LEU A 33 14.59 -23.01 18.78
C LEU A 33 13.95 -21.78 18.14
N LEU A 34 14.63 -21.28 17.11
CA LEU A 34 14.23 -20.11 16.35
C LEU A 34 13.76 -20.53 14.96
N ARG A 35 12.49 -20.26 14.66
CA ARG A 35 11.97 -20.33 13.29
C ARG A 35 12.17 -19.00 12.59
N LYS A 36 12.79 -19.04 11.42
CA LYS A 36 12.86 -17.91 10.49
C LYS A 36 11.61 -17.97 9.61
N GLU A 37 10.63 -17.11 9.85
CA GLU A 37 9.32 -17.14 9.18
C GLU A 37 9.43 -16.97 7.65
N THR A 38 10.33 -16.11 7.18
CA THR A 38 10.51 -15.81 5.75
C THR A 38 12.00 -15.81 5.37
N PRO A 39 12.64 -16.99 5.31
CA PRO A 39 14.09 -17.09 5.25
C PRO A 39 14.71 -16.50 3.98
N LEU A 40 13.92 -16.39 2.92
CA LEU A 40 14.30 -15.89 1.59
C LEU A 40 13.76 -14.48 1.29
N VAL A 41 12.98 -13.88 2.19
CA VAL A 41 12.47 -12.52 1.98
C VAL A 41 13.45 -11.52 2.55
N ILE A 42 13.97 -10.66 1.68
CA ILE A 42 14.76 -9.49 2.07
C ILE A 42 13.84 -8.28 1.93
N PRO A 43 13.38 -7.66 3.03
CA PRO A 43 12.59 -6.44 2.94
C PRO A 43 13.49 -5.29 2.49
N PHE A 44 13.17 -4.67 1.36
CA PHE A 44 13.81 -3.44 0.91
C PHE A 44 12.74 -2.39 0.60
N LEU A 45 13.03 -1.15 0.94
CA LEU A 45 12.22 0.02 0.58
C LEU A 45 12.93 0.74 -0.57
N MET A 46 12.24 0.89 -1.70
CA MET A 46 12.77 1.58 -2.88
C MET A 46 11.88 2.78 -3.20
N THR A 47 12.47 3.96 -3.30
CA THR A 47 11.79 5.19 -3.71
C THR A 47 12.45 5.73 -4.98
N TYR A 48 11.65 5.99 -6.02
CA TYR A 48 12.11 6.58 -7.27
C TYR A 48 11.16 7.69 -7.70
N ARG A 49 11.69 8.70 -8.41
CA ARG A 49 10.90 9.80 -8.94
C ARG A 49 10.43 9.44 -10.34
N VAL A 50 9.13 9.57 -10.60
CA VAL A 50 8.53 9.39 -11.92
C VAL A 50 7.75 10.64 -12.27
N ASN A 51 7.90 11.12 -13.49
CA ASN A 51 7.02 12.11 -14.09
C ASN A 51 6.14 11.37 -15.09
N SER A 52 4.88 11.13 -14.73
CA SER A 52 3.92 10.41 -15.56
C SER A 52 2.55 11.04 -15.46
N ASP A 53 1.76 10.89 -16.52
CA ASP A 53 0.35 11.27 -16.55
C ASP A 53 -0.47 10.39 -15.59
N ILE A 54 -1.35 10.99 -14.78
CA ILE A 54 -2.23 10.27 -13.85
C ILE A 54 -3.15 9.28 -14.59
N ARG A 55 -3.52 9.57 -15.85
CA ARG A 55 -4.35 8.72 -16.71
C ARG A 55 -3.62 7.43 -17.13
N ASP A 56 -2.30 7.43 -17.02
CA ASP A 56 -1.44 6.30 -17.38
C ASP A 56 -0.75 5.65 -16.16
N MET A 57 -0.97 6.20 -14.96
CA MET A 57 -0.32 5.76 -13.74
C MET A 57 -1.03 4.54 -13.12
N PRO A 58 -0.31 3.47 -12.77
CA PRO A 58 -0.88 2.36 -12.04
C PRO A 58 -1.32 2.81 -10.64
N GLY A 59 -2.57 2.53 -10.27
CA GLY A 59 -3.15 2.87 -8.97
C GLY A 59 -4.09 4.08 -8.98
N ALA A 60 -4.03 4.94 -10.00
CA ALA A 60 -4.98 6.05 -10.13
C ALA A 60 -6.41 5.53 -10.31
N THR A 61 -7.34 6.02 -9.49
CA THR A 61 -8.75 5.63 -9.61
C THR A 61 -9.47 6.48 -10.66
N TRP A 62 -10.61 6.00 -11.15
CA TRP A 62 -11.46 6.77 -12.06
C TRP A 62 -11.91 8.10 -11.45
N ARG A 63 -12.13 8.12 -10.13
CA ARG A 63 -12.53 9.33 -9.41
C ARG A 63 -11.40 10.36 -9.44
N ASP A 64 -10.16 9.94 -9.14
CA ASP A 64 -9.02 10.85 -9.09
C ASP A 64 -8.71 11.41 -10.48
N ILE A 65 -8.74 10.56 -11.53
CA ILE A 65 -8.55 10.99 -12.93
C ILE A 65 -9.60 12.02 -13.36
N ILE A 66 -10.88 11.77 -13.07
CA ILE A 66 -11.95 12.70 -13.46
C ILE A 66 -11.88 14.00 -12.67
N ALA A 67 -11.49 13.93 -11.39
CA ALA A 67 -11.29 15.13 -10.57
C ALA A 67 -10.17 15.99 -11.14
N ASP A 68 -9.01 15.41 -11.46
CA ASP A 68 -7.86 16.12 -12.03
C ASP A 68 -8.20 16.76 -13.38
N ILE A 69 -8.97 16.06 -14.24
CA ILE A 69 -9.48 16.62 -15.50
C ILE A 69 -10.40 17.82 -15.25
N LEU A 70 -11.29 17.74 -14.26
CA LEU A 70 -12.18 18.84 -13.92
C LEU A 70 -11.41 20.01 -13.32
N GLU A 71 -10.40 19.78 -12.47
CA GLU A 71 -9.52 20.82 -11.92
C GLU A 71 -8.80 21.59 -13.02
N ASP A 72 -8.23 20.89 -14.00
CA ASP A 72 -7.61 21.50 -15.20
C ASP A 72 -8.63 22.30 -16.02
N CYS A 73 -9.90 21.91 -16.01
CA CYS A 73 -11.00 22.63 -16.66
C CYS A 73 -11.65 23.70 -15.74
N ASN A 74 -10.90 24.29 -14.80
CA ASN A 74 -11.39 25.29 -13.85
C ASN A 74 -12.59 24.81 -12.99
N GLY A 75 -12.63 23.53 -12.68
CA GLY A 75 -13.63 22.88 -11.84
C GLY A 75 -14.94 22.53 -12.54
N ARG A 76 -15.07 22.74 -13.86
CA ARG A 76 -16.30 22.43 -14.61
C ARG A 76 -16.02 22.01 -16.06
N ALA A 77 -16.68 20.95 -16.53
CA ALA A 77 -16.55 20.52 -17.92
C ALA A 77 -17.82 19.84 -18.44
N PRO A 78 -18.11 19.93 -19.75
CA PRO A 78 -19.11 19.07 -20.37
C PRO A 78 -18.62 17.62 -20.40
N LEU A 79 -19.56 16.66 -20.34
CA LEU A 79 -19.26 15.23 -20.30
C LEU A 79 -18.42 14.77 -21.51
N GLU A 80 -18.65 15.35 -22.68
CA GLU A 80 -17.87 15.07 -23.90
C GLU A 80 -16.41 15.53 -23.79
N GLU A 81 -16.12 16.61 -23.06
CA GLU A 81 -14.74 17.04 -22.80
C GLU A 81 -14.04 16.04 -21.89
N ILE A 82 -14.73 15.55 -20.85
CA ILE A 82 -14.18 14.50 -19.97
C ILE A 82 -13.84 13.25 -20.79
N TYR A 83 -14.71 12.86 -21.74
CA TYR A 83 -14.40 11.74 -22.62
C TYR A 83 -13.18 11.99 -23.48
N ARG A 84 -13.09 13.17 -24.13
CA ARG A 84 -11.95 13.52 -24.99
C ARG A 84 -10.62 13.50 -24.23
N ARG A 85 -10.61 13.95 -22.97
CA ARG A 85 -9.42 13.97 -22.11
C ARG A 85 -9.00 12.58 -21.64
N VAL A 86 -9.92 11.64 -21.54
CA VAL A 86 -9.62 10.24 -21.13
C VAL A 86 -9.29 9.36 -22.33
N GLU A 87 -9.86 9.65 -23.50
CA GLU A 87 -9.69 8.88 -24.72
C GLU A 87 -8.21 8.78 -25.11
N GLY A 88 -7.78 7.59 -25.54
CA GLY A 88 -6.40 7.34 -25.94
C GLY A 88 -5.42 7.01 -24.82
N HIS A 89 -5.75 7.28 -23.55
CA HIS A 89 -4.90 6.90 -22.41
C HIS A 89 -5.05 5.44 -22.01
N LYS A 90 -4.02 4.89 -21.33
CA LYS A 90 -3.96 3.50 -20.89
C LYS A 90 -5.19 3.10 -20.08
N ARG A 91 -5.72 4.03 -19.26
CA ARG A 91 -6.93 3.76 -18.47
C ARG A 91 -8.15 3.42 -19.35
N ALA A 92 -8.40 4.19 -20.41
CA ALA A 92 -9.47 3.91 -21.36
C ALA A 92 -9.21 2.63 -22.16
N GLN A 93 -7.96 2.42 -22.60
CA GLN A 93 -7.59 1.23 -23.37
C GLN A 93 -7.77 -0.07 -22.58
N SER A 94 -7.59 -0.01 -21.26
CA SER A 94 -7.76 -1.18 -20.37
C SER A 94 -9.21 -1.58 -20.11
N GLN A 95 -10.20 -0.75 -20.46
CA GLN A 95 -11.59 -0.98 -20.12
C GLN A 95 -12.52 -0.74 -21.32
N GLN A 96 -13.19 -1.78 -21.80
CA GLN A 96 -14.07 -1.70 -22.97
C GLN A 96 -15.18 -0.63 -22.82
N TRP A 97 -15.81 -0.60 -21.65
CA TRP A 97 -16.96 0.29 -21.33
C TRP A 97 -16.53 1.50 -20.50
N TRP A 98 -15.43 2.15 -20.91
CA TRP A 98 -14.83 3.22 -20.12
C TRP A 98 -15.72 4.47 -20.05
N LYS A 99 -16.52 4.79 -21.09
CA LYS A 99 -17.47 5.92 -21.06
C LYS A 99 -18.58 5.69 -20.04
N GLU A 100 -19.11 4.47 -19.97
CA GLU A 100 -20.06 4.02 -18.94
C GLU A 100 -19.44 4.14 -17.56
N LYS A 101 -18.17 3.73 -17.42
CA LYS A 101 -17.44 3.82 -16.16
C LYS A 101 -17.24 5.26 -15.69
N VAL A 102 -16.96 6.19 -16.60
CA VAL A 102 -16.92 7.63 -16.32
C VAL A 102 -18.27 8.12 -15.80
N ARG A 103 -19.38 7.82 -16.51
CA ARG A 103 -20.73 8.20 -16.07
C ARG A 103 -21.08 7.61 -14.70
N GLN A 104 -20.77 6.34 -14.50
CA GLN A 104 -20.97 5.68 -13.20
C GLN A 104 -20.19 6.41 -12.11
N THR A 105 -18.91 6.72 -12.35
CA THR A 105 -18.03 7.36 -11.36
C THR A 105 -18.54 8.74 -10.97
N LEU A 106 -18.96 9.53 -11.95
CA LEU A 106 -19.58 10.84 -11.72
C LEU A 106 -20.85 10.74 -10.85
N GLN A 107 -21.65 9.69 -11.04
CA GLN A 107 -22.92 9.50 -10.33
C GLN A 107 -22.75 8.93 -8.91
N ILE A 108 -21.84 7.99 -8.70
CA ILE A 108 -21.69 7.30 -7.40
C ILE A 108 -20.87 8.11 -6.38
N ASN A 109 -20.24 9.23 -6.79
CA ASN A 109 -19.41 10.08 -5.93
C ASN A 109 -20.01 11.49 -5.76
N PRO A 110 -21.21 11.64 -5.18
CA PRO A 110 -21.88 12.94 -5.03
C PRO A 110 -21.17 13.91 -4.07
N ARG A 111 -20.23 13.41 -3.26
CA ARG A 111 -19.39 14.26 -2.38
C ARG A 111 -18.29 14.99 -3.15
N THR A 112 -17.97 14.54 -4.36
CA THR A 112 -16.87 15.07 -5.18
C THR A 112 -17.39 15.73 -6.45
N PHE A 113 -18.42 15.15 -7.07
CA PHE A 113 -18.97 15.65 -8.33
C PHE A 113 -20.44 16.01 -8.19
N GLU A 114 -20.82 17.10 -8.85
CA GLU A 114 -22.21 17.54 -8.97
C GLU A 114 -22.55 17.83 -10.44
N LYS A 115 -23.84 17.75 -10.78
CA LYS A 115 -24.33 18.19 -12.09
C LYS A 115 -24.65 19.68 -12.03
N ALA A 116 -23.90 20.49 -12.75
CA ALA A 116 -24.19 21.91 -12.89
C ALA A 116 -25.38 22.16 -13.82
N ASP A 117 -25.44 21.40 -14.92
CA ASP A 117 -26.45 21.56 -15.97
C ASP A 117 -26.56 20.25 -16.79
N ARG A 118 -27.44 20.22 -17.79
CA ARG A 118 -27.61 19.11 -18.72
C ARG A 118 -26.30 18.79 -19.43
N GLY A 119 -25.67 17.69 -19.00
CA GLY A 119 -24.41 17.21 -19.58
C GLY A 119 -23.16 17.96 -19.07
N ILE A 120 -23.30 18.87 -18.10
CA ILE A 120 -22.19 19.59 -17.47
C ILE A 120 -21.97 19.06 -16.06
N TRP A 121 -20.72 18.72 -15.76
CA TRP A 121 -20.30 18.25 -14.45
C TRP A 121 -19.29 19.21 -13.85
N CYS A 122 -19.33 19.37 -12.54
CA CYS A 122 -18.36 20.18 -11.80
C CYS A 122 -17.94 19.51 -10.49
N LEU A 123 -16.85 20.01 -9.95
CA LEU A 123 -16.38 19.66 -8.61
C LEU A 123 -17.25 20.37 -7.58
N VAL A 124 -17.63 19.63 -6.55
CA VAL A 124 -18.32 20.19 -5.39
C VAL A 124 -17.36 21.16 -4.70
N LYS A 125 -17.75 22.43 -4.58
CA LYS A 125 -16.98 23.40 -3.79
C LYS A 125 -17.21 23.12 -2.32
N HIS A 126 -16.17 22.71 -1.61
CA HIS A 126 -16.18 22.75 -0.15
C HIS A 126 -16.04 24.22 0.26
N ALA A 127 -17.14 24.80 0.76
CA ALA A 127 -17.14 26.09 1.44
C ALA A 127 -16.63 25.96 2.87
#